data_AF-A0A8J2PIA7-F1
#
_entry.id   AF-A0A8J2PIA7-F1
#
_cell.length_a   1.000
_cell.length_b   1.000
_cell.length_c   1.000
_cell.angle_alpha   90.00
_cell.angle_beta   90.00
_cell.angle_gamma   90.00
#
_symmetry.space_group_name_H-M   'P 1'
#
loop_
_entity.id
_entity.type
_entity.pdbx_description
1 polymer ?
#
loop_
_entity_poly.entity_id
_entity_poly.type
_entity_poly.pdbx_seq_one_letter_code
_entity_poly.pdbx_strand_id
1 'polypeptide(L)'
;MLMNLTAMRYVDFTEQMATIAENYADTIKWADQDMMNILFHYQPNTLHEIGCEFNYRVQHCLCDYPKSGDCGCKKAEQNGISIFHGNRGTFHKRPFIKNIYNAFRKP
;
A
#
# COMPACT_ATOMS: atom_id res chain seq x y z
N MET A 1 1.03 -2.64 6.83
CA MET A 1 1.32 -4.03 6.43
C MET A 1 1.22 -4.91 7.66
N LEU A 2 0.65 -6.10 7.55
CA LEU A 2 0.71 -7.10 8.62
C LEU A 2 1.96 -7.96 8.40
N MET A 3 2.77 -8.12 9.44
CA MET A 3 4.08 -8.76 9.36
C MET A 3 4.14 -9.96 10.30
N ASN A 4 4.39 -11.16 9.75
CA ASN A 4 4.69 -12.34 10.57
C ASN A 4 6.16 -12.31 10.97
N LEU A 5 6.44 -11.70 12.13
CA LEU A 5 7.81 -11.48 12.60
C LEU A 5 8.59 -12.79 12.83
N THR A 6 7.91 -13.89 13.15
CA THR A 6 8.56 -15.20 13.30
C THR A 6 9.02 -15.73 11.96
N ALA A 7 8.17 -15.70 10.94
CA ALA A 7 8.55 -16.10 9.58
C ALA A 7 9.66 -15.20 9.02
N MET A 8 9.58 -13.88 9.25
CA MET A 8 10.59 -12.93 8.78
C MET A 8 11.98 -13.18 9.37
N ARG A 9 12.06 -13.53 10.66
CA ARG A 9 13.34 -13.93 11.29
C ARG A 9 13.87 -15.24 10.74
N TYR A 10 13.00 -16.20 10.40
CA TYR A 10 13.43 -17.48 9.84
C TYR A 10 14.05 -17.35 8.44
N VAL A 11 13.61 -16.35 7.66
CA VAL A 11 14.14 -16.10 6.32
C VAL A 11 15.23 -15.04 6.28
N ASP A 12 15.78 -14.60 7.42
CA ASP A 12 16.80 -13.54 7.48
C ASP A 12 16.38 -12.26 6.73
N PHE A 13 15.11 -11.87 6.85
CA PHE A 13 14.51 -10.77 6.10
C PHE A 13 15.33 -9.46 6.14
N THR A 14 15.95 -9.15 7.28
CA THR A 14 16.79 -7.94 7.43
C THR A 14 18.01 -7.97 6.51
N GLU A 15 18.69 -9.10 6.39
CA GLU A 15 19.87 -9.25 5.54
C GLU A 15 19.49 -9.15 4.06
N GLN A 16 18.35 -9.74 3.69
CA GLN A 16 17.81 -9.62 2.35
C GLN A 16 17.48 -8.17 1.99
N MET A 17 16.89 -7.42 2.92
CA MET A 17 16.61 -6.00 2.73
C MET A 17 17.90 -5.18 2.59
N ALA A 18 18.93 -5.46 3.40
CA ALA A 18 20.24 -4.80 3.27
C ALA A 18 20.86 -5.05 1.90
N THR A 19 20.86 -6.32 1.46
CA THR A 19 21.33 -6.72 0.13
C THR A 19 20.59 -6.00 -1.00
N ILE A 20 19.26 -5.89 -0.91
CA ILE A 20 18.46 -5.16 -1.92
C ILE A 20 18.78 -3.66 -1.88
N ALA A 21 18.93 -3.06 -0.69
CA ALA A 21 19.29 -1.65 -0.56
C ALA A 21 20.62 -1.34 -1.23
N GLU A 22 21.63 -2.18 -1.05
CA GLU A 22 22.95 -2.03 -1.67
C GLU A 22 22.89 -2.22 -3.20
N ASN A 23 22.25 -3.29 -3.66
CA ASN A 23 22.22 -3.64 -5.09
C ASN A 23 21.40 -2.67 -5.94
N TYR A 24 20.41 -1.99 -5.35
CA TYR A 24 19.49 -1.12 -6.07
C TYR A 24 19.55 0.34 -5.61
N ALA A 25 20.57 0.72 -4.83
CA ALA A 25 20.72 2.05 -4.23
C ALA A 25 20.49 3.22 -5.23
N ASP A 26 21.02 3.08 -6.45
CA ASP A 26 20.93 4.13 -7.49
C ASP A 26 19.62 4.10 -8.31
N THR A 27 18.80 3.07 -8.14
CA THR A 27 17.61 2.82 -8.99
C THR A 27 16.28 2.90 -8.23
N ILE A 28 16.30 2.65 -6.92
CA ILE A 28 15.13 2.73 -6.06
C ILE A 28 14.61 4.16 -6.02
N LYS A 29 13.34 4.36 -6.37
CA LYS A 29 12.67 5.68 -6.32
C LYS A 29 11.82 5.84 -5.07
N TRP A 30 11.24 4.75 -4.59
CA TRP A 30 10.35 4.70 -3.44
C TRP A 30 10.86 3.73 -2.38
N ALA A 31 12.10 3.95 -1.94
CA ALA A 31 12.79 3.34 -0.80
C ALA A 31 12.21 1.98 -0.35
N ASP A 32 11.58 1.97 0.82
CA ASP A 32 10.99 0.81 1.47
C ASP A 32 9.93 0.11 0.61
N GLN A 33 9.09 0.86 -0.11
CA GLN A 33 8.06 0.28 -0.97
C GLN A 33 8.67 -0.50 -2.14
N ASP A 34 9.69 0.05 -2.80
CA ASP A 34 10.35 -0.62 -3.92
C ASP A 34 11.17 -1.81 -3.46
N MET A 35 11.89 -1.69 -2.34
CA MET A 35 12.67 -2.80 -1.77
C MET A 35 11.78 -4.02 -1.48
N MET A 36 10.61 -3.79 -0.87
CA MET A 36 9.63 -4.84 -0.59
C MET A 36 9.07 -5.47 -1.87
N ASN A 37 8.76 -4.64 -2.88
CA ASN A 37 8.29 -5.12 -4.17
C ASN A 37 9.35 -5.98 -4.88
N ILE A 38 10.62 -5.59 -4.83
CA ILE A 38 11.73 -6.36 -5.38
C ILE A 38 11.85 -7.72 -4.67
N LEU A 39 11.81 -7.73 -3.33
CA LEU A 39 11.90 -8.98 -2.57
C LEU A 39 10.76 -9.93 -2.96
N PHE A 40 9.52 -9.47 -2.93
CA PHE A 40 8.36 -10.34 -3.18
C PHE A 40 8.16 -10.68 -4.66
N HIS A 41 8.77 -9.94 -5.59
CA HIS A 41 8.88 -10.37 -6.97
C HIS A 41 9.65 -11.71 -7.08
N TYR A 42 10.75 -11.85 -6.33
CA TYR A 42 11.54 -13.08 -6.30
C TYR A 42 11.01 -14.12 -5.31
N GLN A 43 10.16 -13.73 -4.35
CA GLN A 43 9.59 -14.62 -3.33
C GLN A 43 8.06 -14.49 -3.23
N PRO A 44 7.31 -14.74 -4.32
CA PRO A 44 5.87 -14.47 -4.36
C PRO A 44 5.07 -15.29 -3.34
N ASN A 45 5.53 -16.51 -3.03
CA ASN A 45 4.87 -17.39 -2.06
C ASN A 45 4.97 -16.91 -0.60
N THR A 46 5.77 -15.89 -0.32
CA THR A 46 5.93 -15.31 1.03
C THR A 46 5.04 -14.08 1.25
N LEU A 47 4.33 -13.63 0.21
CA LEU A 47 3.41 -12.51 0.26
C LEU A 47 1.96 -13.00 0.25
N HIS A 48 1.17 -12.49 1.18
CA HIS A 48 -0.29 -12.65 1.16
C HIS A 48 -0.94 -11.29 0.89
N GLU A 49 -1.52 -11.14 -0.31
CA GLU A 49 -2.21 -9.92 -0.70
C GLU A 49 -3.61 -9.85 -0.06
N ILE A 50 -3.81 -8.83 0.78
CA ILE A 50 -5.13 -8.49 1.33
C ILE A 50 -5.87 -7.53 0.40
N GLY A 51 -7.21 -7.50 0.51
CA GLY A 51 -8.05 -6.68 -0.36
C GLY A 51 -7.80 -5.17 -0.25
N CYS A 52 -8.09 -4.44 -1.34
CA CYS A 52 -7.93 -3.00 -1.45
C CYS A 52 -8.74 -2.18 -0.43
N GLU A 53 -9.79 -2.77 0.14
CA GLU A 53 -10.60 -2.19 1.22
C GLU A 53 -9.78 -1.93 2.50
N PHE A 54 -8.67 -2.65 2.68
CA PHE A 54 -7.74 -2.49 3.81
C PHE A 54 -6.54 -1.57 3.48
N ASN A 55 -6.47 -1.01 2.27
CA ASN A 55 -5.48 -0.01 1.88
C ASN A 55 -6.07 0.87 0.77
N TYR A 56 -7.24 1.46 1.03
CA TYR A 56 -7.98 2.18 0.01
C TYR A 56 -7.27 3.49 -0.32
N ARG A 57 -6.80 3.60 -1.58
CA ARG A 57 -6.09 4.76 -2.10
C ARG A 57 -6.93 5.38 -3.20
N VAL A 58 -7.30 6.65 -3.07
CA VAL A 58 -8.17 7.34 -4.06
C VAL A 58 -7.61 7.24 -5.47
N GLN A 59 -6.30 7.39 -5.65
CA GLN A 59 -5.69 7.33 -6.97
C GLN A 59 -5.81 5.96 -7.66
N HIS A 60 -5.99 4.88 -6.90
CA HIS A 60 -6.05 3.51 -7.42
C HIS A 60 -7.47 2.94 -7.40
N CYS A 61 -8.26 3.30 -6.39
CA CYS A 61 -9.55 2.68 -6.13
C CYS A 61 -10.74 3.55 -6.56
N LEU A 62 -10.56 4.87 -6.74
CA LEU A 62 -11.60 5.73 -7.29
C LEU A 62 -11.46 5.77 -8.81
N CYS A 63 -12.57 5.56 -9.53
CA CYS A 63 -12.61 5.44 -10.99
C CYS A 63 -12.17 6.71 -11.76
N ASP A 64 -11.85 7.80 -11.08
CA ASP A 64 -11.34 9.06 -11.64
C ASP A 64 -9.93 8.95 -12.25
N TYR A 65 -9.24 7.81 -12.16
CA TYR A 65 -7.89 7.62 -12.71
C TYR A 65 -7.83 6.41 -13.68
N PRO A 66 -8.26 6.59 -14.95
CA PRO A 66 -8.61 5.51 -15.89
C PRO A 66 -7.42 4.77 -16.53
N LYS A 67 -6.20 4.83 -15.97
CA LYS A 67 -5.02 4.30 -16.66
C LYS A 67 -4.83 2.77 -16.54
N SER A 68 -5.52 2.08 -15.64
CA SER A 68 -5.25 0.66 -15.34
C SER A 68 -6.34 -0.33 -15.74
N GLY A 69 -7.45 0.09 -16.37
CA GLY A 69 -8.49 -0.81 -16.89
C GLY A 69 -9.39 -1.48 -15.82
N ASP A 70 -8.87 -1.74 -14.62
CA ASP A 70 -9.65 -2.08 -13.43
C ASP A 70 -9.89 -0.80 -12.62
N CYS A 71 -11.07 -0.20 -12.80
CA CYS A 71 -11.53 0.89 -11.96
C CYS A 71 -12.37 0.33 -10.80
N GLY A 72 -12.22 0.93 -9.62
CA GLY A 72 -13.01 0.56 -8.45
C GLY A 72 -12.34 -0.51 -7.57
N CYS A 73 -12.77 -0.52 -6.30
CA CYS A 73 -12.46 -1.59 -5.37
C CYS A 73 -13.77 -2.32 -5.04
N LYS A 74 -14.09 -3.38 -5.79
CA LYS A 74 -15.37 -4.12 -5.64
C LYS A 74 -15.64 -4.55 -4.21
N LYS A 75 -14.60 -4.99 -3.50
CA LYS A 75 -14.70 -5.35 -2.08
C LYS A 75 -15.06 -4.15 -1.20
N ALA A 76 -14.55 -2.95 -1.49
CA ALA A 76 -14.94 -1.75 -0.76
C ALA A 76 -16.35 -1.26 -1.15
N GLU A 77 -16.80 -1.50 -2.38
CA GLU A 77 -18.20 -1.21 -2.79
C GLU A 77 -19.18 -2.12 -2.05
N GLN A 78 -18.83 -3.40 -1.87
CA GLN A 78 -19.68 -4.39 -1.20
C GLN A 78 -19.63 -4.28 0.33
N ASN A 79 -18.42 -4.10 0.89
CA ASN A 79 -18.19 -4.23 2.34
C ASN A 79 -17.84 -2.90 3.01
N GLY A 80 -17.71 -1.82 2.25
CA GLY A 80 -17.20 -0.53 2.73
C GLY A 80 -15.67 -0.46 2.78
N ILE A 81 -15.16 0.76 2.96
CA ILE A 81 -13.73 1.02 3.15
C ILE A 81 -13.36 0.74 4.61
N SER A 82 -12.46 -0.21 4.85
CA SER A 82 -11.97 -0.52 6.20
C SER A 82 -10.82 0.40 6.62
N ILE A 83 -9.88 0.67 5.72
CA ILE A 83 -8.76 1.58 5.96
C ILE A 83 -8.60 2.52 4.77
N PHE A 84 -8.73 3.82 5.04
CA PHE A 84 -8.48 4.87 4.06
C PHE A 84 -7.03 5.36 4.19
N HIS A 85 -6.21 5.13 3.17
CA HIS A 85 -4.82 5.60 3.14
C HIS A 85 -4.70 7.03 2.56
N GLY A 86 -4.24 7.97 3.40
CA GLY A 86 -4.03 9.38 3.07
C GLY A 86 -2.82 9.70 2.18
N ASN A 87 -2.40 8.77 1.31
CA ASN A 87 -1.14 8.86 0.57
C ASN A 87 -1.02 10.17 -0.23
N ARG A 88 0.19 10.74 -0.28
CA ARG A 88 0.49 12.00 -1.01
C ARG A 88 -0.42 13.19 -0.64
N GLY A 89 -0.86 13.27 0.62
CA GLY A 89 -1.71 14.37 1.12
C GLY A 89 -3.15 14.30 0.64
N THR A 90 -3.66 13.10 0.31
CA THR A 90 -5.00 12.90 -0.25
C THR A 90 -6.10 13.54 0.62
N PHE A 91 -5.93 13.53 1.95
CA PHE A 91 -6.88 14.16 2.89
C PHE A 91 -7.01 15.68 2.80
N HIS A 92 -6.09 16.35 2.12
CA HIS A 92 -6.09 17.82 1.99
C HIS A 92 -6.35 18.31 0.57
N LYS A 93 -6.22 17.44 -0.43
CA LYS A 93 -6.26 17.82 -1.85
C LYS A 93 -7.65 17.77 -2.48
N ARG A 94 -8.58 16.99 -1.91
CA ARG A 94 -9.95 16.82 -2.46
C ARG A 94 -10.99 17.28 -1.44
N PRO A 95 -11.88 18.23 -1.77
CA PRO A 95 -12.85 18.78 -0.81
C PRO A 95 -13.71 17.72 -0.11
N PHE A 96 -14.24 16.74 -0.86
CA PHE A 96 -15.08 15.69 -0.28
C PHE A 96 -14.30 14.78 0.68
N ILE A 97 -13.06 14.41 0.34
CA ILE A 97 -12.19 13.64 1.22
C ILE A 97 -11.81 14.43 2.47
N LYS A 98 -11.54 15.74 2.32
CA LYS A 98 -11.25 16.62 3.45
C LYS A 98 -12.42 16.67 4.43
N ASN A 99 -13.65 16.71 3.93
CA ASN A 99 -14.85 16.68 4.77
C ASN A 99 -14.97 15.34 5.52
N ILE A 100 -14.72 14.21 4.85
CA ILE A 100 -14.67 12.89 5.51
C ILE A 100 -13.60 12.89 6.60
N TYR A 101 -12.36 13.27 6.27
CA TYR A 101 -11.27 13.34 7.24
C TYR A 101 -11.59 14.23 8.44
N ASN A 102 -12.21 15.39 8.23
CA ASN A 102 -12.63 16.29 9.29
C ASN A 102 -13.73 15.69 10.17
N ALA A 103 -14.67 14.92 9.61
CA ALA A 103 -15.71 14.23 10.37
C ALA A 103 -15.15 13.13 11.29
N PHE A 104 -14.05 12.49 10.89
CA PHE A 104 -13.35 11.47 11.69
C PHE A 104 -12.29 12.05 12.63
N ARG A 105 -11.81 13.28 12.41
CA ARG A 105 -11.04 14.01 13.41
C ARG A 105 -11.98 14.31 14.58
N LYS A 106 -11.74 13.67 15.73
CA LYS A 106 -12.44 14.01 16.98
C LYS A 106 -12.41 15.53 17.20
N PRO A 107 -13.49 16.13 17.73
CA PRO A 107 -13.52 17.53 18.13
C PRO A 107 -12.45 17.84 19.18
#